data_AF-A0A6P5YCJ4-F1
#
_entry.id   AF-A0A6P5YCJ4-F1
#
_cell.length_a   1.000
_cell.length_b   1.000
_cell.length_c   1.000
_cell.angle_alpha   90.00
_cell.angle_beta   90.00
_cell.angle_gamma   90.00
#
_symmetry.space_group_name_H-M   'P 1'
#
loop_
_entity.id
_entity.type
_entity.pdbx_description
1 polymer ?
#
loop_
_entity_poly.entity_id
_entity_poly.type
_entity_poly.pdbx_seq_one_letter_code
_entity_poly.pdbx_strand_id
1 'polypeptide(L)'
;MEINKLLNIVFPPLFVIALLFILPPFLVLKLLFSTQRFVFKENVAGKVVLITGSSSGIGEHLAYEYARRGARLSLVARRTDRLQKVADKARQLGSPDVIVITADVSKIEDCKRFVDMTVNHFGQLDHLVNNAGVAHGTFFKETRNISDLVPIMDINFWGSVYGTHFAVPYLRKSKGKIIVISSAAGWLYPPGATIYSASKAAQIGLYESLRIECPEIGITIVTPGFVESEMTQRFRPAKYLKNEPTDDCAKAIVESTCRGDMYLTEPFWMRPLFLVKVLCPELWDWTCYWLIVHRRRALDKNA
;
A
#
# COMPACT_ATOMS: atom_id res chain seq x y z
N MET A 1 3.99 37.69 -24.86
CA MET A 1 3.10 36.66 -24.28
C MET A 1 3.82 36.05 -23.09
N GLU A 2 3.24 36.07 -21.89
CA GLU A 2 3.87 35.42 -20.72
C GLU A 2 4.20 33.96 -21.07
N ILE A 3 5.40 33.50 -20.71
CA ILE A 3 5.90 32.16 -21.02
C ILE A 3 4.87 31.08 -20.66
N ASN A 4 4.17 31.24 -19.53
CA ASN A 4 3.11 30.33 -19.10
C ASN A 4 1.90 30.30 -20.06
N LYS A 5 1.50 31.43 -20.65
CA LYS A 5 0.41 31.47 -21.64
C LYS A 5 0.80 30.72 -22.91
N LEU A 6 2.04 30.89 -23.37
CA LEU A 6 2.57 30.13 -24.51
C LEU A 6 2.60 28.62 -24.20
N LEU A 7 3.14 28.23 -23.04
CA LEU A 7 3.21 26.83 -22.63
C LEU A 7 1.83 26.19 -22.51
N ASN A 8 0.83 26.88 -21.95
CA ASN A 8 -0.53 26.36 -21.82
C ASN A 8 -1.20 26.07 -23.17
N ILE A 9 -0.84 26.81 -24.22
CA ILE A 9 -1.41 26.64 -25.57
C ILE A 9 -0.64 25.58 -26.35
N VAL A 10 0.69 25.62 -26.32
CA VAL A 10 1.54 24.79 -27.19
C VAL A 10 1.80 23.41 -26.59
N PHE A 11 1.98 23.31 -25.27
CA PHE A 11 2.44 22.07 -24.65
C PHE A 11 1.39 20.94 -24.69
N PRO A 12 0.10 21.15 -24.40
CA PRO A 12 -0.88 20.07 -24.46
C PRO A 12 -0.99 19.34 -25.82
N PRO A 13 -1.14 20.03 -26.98
CA PRO A 13 -1.20 19.33 -28.26
C PRO A 13 0.13 18.67 -28.62
N LEU A 14 1.27 19.33 -28.34
CA LEU A 14 2.60 18.75 -28.56
C LEU A 14 2.79 17.48 -27.73
N PHE A 15 2.33 17.47 -26.48
CA PHE A 15 2.41 16.32 -25.58
C PHE A 15 1.58 15.14 -26.09
N VAL A 16 0.35 15.37 -26.58
CA VAL A 16 -0.50 14.32 -27.18
C VAL A 16 0.18 13.71 -28.41
N ILE A 17 0.73 14.55 -29.29
CA ILE A 17 1.48 14.08 -30.47
C ILE A 17 2.70 13.27 -30.02
N ALA A 18 3.50 13.78 -29.07
CA ALA A 18 4.67 13.09 -28.56
C ALA A 18 4.31 11.72 -27.94
N LEU A 19 3.20 11.62 -27.20
CA LEU A 19 2.71 10.37 -26.63
C LEU A 19 2.41 9.31 -27.69
N LEU A 20 1.86 9.68 -28.86
CA LEU A 20 1.58 8.74 -29.95
C LEU A 20 2.85 8.06 -30.47
N PHE A 21 3.99 8.75 -30.42
CA PHE A 21 5.28 8.22 -30.87
C PHE A 21 6.10 7.57 -29.75
N ILE A 22 6.03 8.10 -28.52
CA ILE A 22 6.83 7.61 -27.39
C ILE A 22 6.20 6.38 -26.74
N LEU A 23 4.87 6.34 -26.62
CA LEU A 23 4.18 5.29 -25.87
C LEU A 23 4.35 3.89 -26.50
N PRO A 24 4.19 3.68 -27.82
CA PRO A 24 4.37 2.35 -28.41
C PRO A 24 5.76 1.73 -28.18
N PRO A 25 6.90 2.39 -28.50
CA PRO A 25 8.22 1.81 -28.25
C PRO A 25 8.50 1.66 -26.75
N PHE A 26 8.00 2.58 -25.92
CA PHE A 26 8.10 2.44 -24.46
C PHE A 26 7.37 1.20 -23.94
N LEU A 27 6.18 0.88 -24.46
CA LEU A 27 5.43 -0.32 -24.08
C LEU A 27 6.15 -1.60 -24.49
N VAL A 28 6.80 -1.62 -25.67
CA VAL A 28 7.65 -2.74 -26.10
C VAL A 28 8.82 -2.92 -25.15
N LEU A 29 9.54 -1.84 -24.84
CA LEU A 29 10.66 -1.86 -23.90
C LEU A 29 10.22 -2.30 -22.50
N LYS A 30 9.07 -1.83 -22.03
CA LYS A 30 8.48 -2.22 -20.76
C LYS A 30 8.11 -3.70 -20.75
N LEU A 31 7.60 -4.24 -21.84
CA LEU A 31 7.31 -5.67 -21.98
C LEU A 31 8.60 -6.50 -21.88
N LEU A 32 9.67 -6.08 -22.56
CA LEU A 32 10.99 -6.74 -22.48
C LEU A 32 11.57 -6.71 -21.06
N PHE A 33 11.50 -5.58 -20.36
CA PHE A 33 11.94 -5.52 -18.96
C PHE A 33 11.03 -6.34 -18.04
N SER A 34 9.73 -6.41 -18.33
CA SER A 34 8.80 -7.23 -17.57
C SER A 34 9.11 -8.72 -17.70
N THR A 35 9.44 -9.21 -18.90
CA THR A 35 9.83 -10.61 -19.11
C THR A 35 11.16 -10.92 -18.41
N GLN A 36 12.13 -10.00 -18.48
CA GLN A 36 13.40 -10.14 -17.75
C GLN A 36 13.18 -10.23 -16.24
N ARG A 37 12.36 -9.35 -15.64
CA ARG A 37 12.05 -9.37 -14.20
C ARG A 37 11.29 -10.61 -13.75
N PHE A 38 10.49 -11.20 -14.64
CA PHE A 38 9.80 -12.46 -14.36
C PHE A 38 10.80 -13.62 -14.22
N VAL A 39 11.87 -13.61 -15.02
CA VAL A 39 12.95 -14.60 -14.97
C VAL A 39 13.88 -14.36 -13.78
N PHE A 40 14.29 -13.12 -13.54
CA PHE A 40 15.24 -12.74 -12.48
C PHE A 40 14.54 -12.14 -11.25
N LYS A 41 13.70 -12.95 -10.59
CA LYS A 41 13.06 -12.56 -9.31
C LYS A 41 14.00 -12.77 -8.13
N GLU A 42 13.93 -11.87 -7.15
CA GLU A 42 14.68 -11.99 -5.90
C GLU A 42 14.25 -13.22 -5.09
N ASN A 43 15.22 -13.97 -4.58
CA ASN A 43 15.01 -14.99 -3.56
C ASN A 43 15.07 -14.36 -2.16
N VAL A 44 14.00 -14.53 -1.38
CA VAL A 44 13.87 -13.96 -0.04
C VAL A 44 14.29 -14.91 1.09
N ALA A 45 14.75 -16.12 0.77
CA ALA A 45 15.28 -17.05 1.77
C ALA A 45 16.45 -16.41 2.53
N GLY A 46 16.38 -16.40 3.86
CA GLY A 46 17.38 -15.80 4.74
C GLY A 46 17.33 -14.26 4.84
N LYS A 47 16.54 -13.57 4.00
CA LYS A 47 16.32 -12.11 4.08
C LYS A 47 15.54 -11.74 5.34
N VAL A 48 15.80 -10.56 5.88
CA VAL A 48 15.10 -10.02 7.06
C VAL A 48 13.98 -9.09 6.62
N VAL A 49 12.75 -9.45 6.98
CA VAL A 49 11.54 -8.71 6.60
C VAL A 49 10.86 -8.18 7.85
N LEU A 50 10.75 -6.86 7.96
CA LEU A 50 10.00 -6.17 9.01
C LEU A 50 8.59 -5.85 8.51
N ILE A 51 7.56 -6.34 9.19
CA ILE A 51 6.16 -6.17 8.77
C ILE A 51 5.35 -5.49 9.87
N THR A 52 4.89 -4.26 9.59
CA THR A 52 3.99 -3.52 10.49
C THR A 52 2.53 -3.92 10.26
N GLY A 53 1.71 -3.92 11.31
CA GLY A 53 0.30 -4.33 11.23
C GLY A 53 0.12 -5.82 10.94
N SER A 54 1.07 -6.67 11.35
CA SER A 54 1.11 -8.12 11.02
C SER A 54 0.23 -9.02 11.91
N SER A 55 -0.62 -8.44 12.76
CA SER A 55 -1.51 -9.19 13.67
C SER A 55 -2.85 -9.65 13.07
N SER A 56 -3.15 -9.27 11.82
CA SER A 56 -4.37 -9.66 11.10
C SER A 56 -4.31 -9.25 9.63
N GLY A 57 -5.18 -9.85 8.81
CA GLY A 57 -5.44 -9.37 7.44
C GLY A 57 -4.22 -9.46 6.54
N ILE A 58 -4.02 -8.48 5.65
CA ILE A 58 -2.93 -8.50 4.67
C ILE A 58 -1.56 -8.70 5.36
N GLY A 59 -1.28 -7.98 6.46
CA GLY A 59 0.00 -8.10 7.17
C GLY A 59 0.27 -9.50 7.75
N GLU A 60 -0.76 -10.18 8.23
CA GLU A 60 -0.66 -11.58 8.69
C GLU A 60 -0.33 -12.52 7.52
N HIS A 61 -1.09 -12.42 6.42
CA HIS A 61 -0.88 -13.27 5.26
C HIS A 61 0.46 -12.98 4.53
N LEU A 62 0.94 -11.74 4.58
CA LEU A 62 2.29 -11.38 4.13
C LEU A 62 3.35 -12.09 4.99
N ALA A 63 3.19 -12.13 6.32
CA ALA A 63 4.11 -12.87 7.19
C ALA A 63 4.14 -14.35 6.81
N TYR A 64 2.98 -14.97 6.56
CA TYR A 64 2.90 -16.36 6.12
C TYR A 64 3.56 -16.60 4.76
N GLU A 65 3.36 -15.71 3.80
CA GLU A 65 3.93 -15.87 2.47
C GLU A 65 5.45 -15.67 2.46
N TYR A 66 5.98 -14.70 3.20
CA TYR A 66 7.42 -14.56 3.41
C TYR A 66 8.02 -15.76 4.17
N ALA A 67 7.29 -16.29 5.16
CA ALA A 67 7.72 -17.48 5.91
C ALA A 67 7.86 -18.73 5.01
N ARG A 68 6.88 -18.99 4.14
CA ARG A 68 6.94 -20.10 3.17
C ARG A 68 8.15 -20.02 2.23
N ARG A 69 8.67 -18.82 2.02
CA ARG A 69 9.84 -18.55 1.18
C ARG A 69 11.15 -18.49 1.98
N GLY A 70 11.12 -18.87 3.26
CA GLY A 70 12.31 -18.99 4.11
C GLY A 70 12.87 -17.65 4.62
N ALA A 71 12.08 -16.58 4.61
CA ALA A 71 12.52 -15.30 5.17
C ALA A 71 12.52 -15.31 6.71
N ARG A 72 13.39 -14.51 7.32
CA ARG A 72 13.39 -14.20 8.76
C ARG A 72 12.49 -13.00 9.01
N LEU A 73 11.68 -13.02 10.06
CA LEU A 73 10.59 -12.06 10.22
C LEU A 73 10.71 -11.24 11.51
N SER A 74 10.45 -9.95 11.40
CA SER A 74 10.15 -9.06 12.52
C SER A 74 8.70 -8.60 12.42
N LEU A 75 7.86 -9.06 13.33
CA LEU A 75 6.42 -8.85 13.30
C LEU A 75 6.02 -7.77 14.30
N VAL A 76 5.46 -6.67 13.80
CA VAL A 76 5.13 -5.48 14.58
C VAL A 76 3.62 -5.20 14.55
N ALA A 77 2.99 -5.12 15.72
CA ALA A 77 1.62 -4.63 15.91
C ALA A 77 1.35 -4.37 17.42
N ARG A 78 0.14 -3.89 17.75
CA ARG A 78 -0.26 -3.62 19.14
C ARG A 78 -0.80 -4.85 19.88
N ARG A 79 -1.35 -5.84 19.15
CA ARG A 79 -2.00 -7.03 19.74
C ARG A 79 -1.00 -8.18 19.86
N THR A 80 -0.32 -8.25 20.99
CA THR A 80 0.77 -9.21 21.25
C THR A 80 0.31 -10.67 21.15
N ASP A 81 -0.88 -10.98 21.69
CA ASP A 81 -1.48 -12.32 21.66
C ASP A 81 -1.67 -12.84 20.22
N ARG A 82 -2.13 -11.96 19.33
CA ARG A 82 -2.32 -12.29 17.91
C ARG A 82 -0.99 -12.40 17.19
N LEU A 83 -0.05 -11.48 17.44
CA LEU A 83 1.29 -11.55 16.85
C LEU A 83 2.00 -12.86 17.19
N GLN A 84 1.87 -13.33 18.43
CA GLN A 84 2.50 -14.60 18.83
C GLN A 84 1.94 -15.76 18.02
N LYS A 85 0.62 -15.82 17.81
CA LYS A 85 -0.01 -16.83 16.95
C LYS A 85 0.49 -16.76 15.51
N VAL A 86 0.60 -15.55 14.96
CA VAL A 86 1.15 -15.34 13.61
C VAL A 86 2.62 -15.79 13.55
N ALA A 87 3.41 -15.49 14.57
CA ALA A 87 4.81 -15.90 14.65
C ALA A 87 4.96 -17.43 14.72
N ASP A 88 4.18 -18.10 15.56
CA ASP A 88 4.20 -19.56 15.69
C ASP A 88 3.82 -20.23 14.38
N LYS A 89 2.78 -19.71 13.71
CA LYS A 89 2.37 -20.19 12.39
C LYS A 89 3.43 -19.91 11.31
N ALA A 90 4.06 -18.74 11.32
CA ALA A 90 5.14 -18.41 10.40
C ALA A 90 6.35 -19.34 10.58
N ARG A 91 6.74 -19.69 11.81
CA ARG A 91 7.79 -20.69 12.06
C ARG A 91 7.40 -22.06 11.48
N GLN A 92 6.16 -22.50 11.72
CA GLN A 92 5.64 -23.76 11.15
C GLN A 92 5.64 -23.77 9.62
N LEU A 93 5.44 -22.61 8.98
CA LEU A 93 5.42 -22.47 7.53
C LEU A 93 6.82 -22.41 6.88
N GLY A 94 7.90 -22.35 7.67
CA GLY A 94 9.27 -22.41 7.17
C GLY A 94 10.12 -21.16 7.42
N SER A 95 9.63 -20.18 8.20
CA SER A 95 10.49 -19.07 8.61
C SER A 95 11.59 -19.56 9.56
N PRO A 96 12.89 -19.31 9.27
CA PRO A 96 13.98 -19.79 10.12
C PRO A 96 14.03 -19.11 11.48
N ASP A 97 13.59 -17.86 11.56
CA ASP A 97 13.59 -17.07 12.80
C ASP A 97 12.54 -15.96 12.73
N VAL A 98 11.85 -15.74 13.84
CA VAL A 98 10.75 -14.78 13.95
C VAL A 98 10.83 -14.08 15.32
N ILE A 99 10.88 -12.75 15.32
CA ILE A 99 10.71 -11.93 16.52
C ILE A 99 9.38 -11.20 16.51
N VAL A 100 8.80 -11.03 17.69
CA VAL A 100 7.54 -10.30 17.91
C VAL A 100 7.84 -9.02 18.67
N ILE A 101 7.36 -7.90 18.15
CA ILE A 101 7.56 -6.58 18.76
C ILE A 101 6.20 -5.91 18.93
N THR A 102 5.82 -5.66 20.19
CA THR A 102 4.61 -4.88 20.48
C THR A 102 4.95 -3.41 20.34
N ALA A 103 4.27 -2.71 19.43
CA ALA A 103 4.50 -1.29 19.17
C ALA A 103 3.29 -0.62 18.50
N ASP A 104 3.13 0.68 18.74
CA ASP A 104 2.21 1.54 18.02
C ASP A 104 2.97 2.39 16.98
N VAL A 105 2.65 2.19 15.70
CA VAL A 105 3.31 2.93 14.61
C VAL A 105 3.02 4.44 14.67
N SER A 106 1.96 4.86 15.36
CA SER A 106 1.64 6.28 15.51
C SER A 106 2.62 7.01 16.46
N LYS A 107 3.55 6.28 17.11
CA LYS A 107 4.52 6.83 18.07
C LYS A 107 5.92 6.70 17.47
N ILE A 108 6.63 7.82 17.33
CA ILE A 108 7.94 7.86 16.67
C ILE A 108 9.00 7.04 17.43
N GLU A 109 8.92 7.02 18.76
CA GLU A 109 9.83 6.27 19.65
C GLU A 109 9.67 4.76 19.46
N ASP A 110 8.42 4.30 19.32
CA ASP A 110 8.12 2.89 19.03
C ASP A 110 8.60 2.48 17.64
N CYS A 111 8.47 3.38 16.65
CA CYS A 111 9.01 3.18 15.31
C CYS A 111 10.53 3.03 15.29
N LYS A 112 11.24 3.90 16.01
CA LYS A 112 12.68 3.75 16.19
C LYS A 112 13.02 2.41 16.85
N ARG A 113 12.32 2.10 17.95
CA ARG A 113 12.57 0.91 18.76
C ARG A 113 12.38 -0.39 17.97
N PHE A 114 11.33 -0.53 17.17
CA PHE A 114 11.14 -1.78 16.42
C PHE A 114 12.18 -1.97 15.30
N VAL A 115 12.68 -0.88 14.70
CA VAL A 115 13.76 -0.94 13.71
C VAL A 115 15.05 -1.36 14.41
N ASP A 116 15.40 -0.70 15.52
CA ASP A 116 16.59 -1.00 16.30
C ASP A 116 16.58 -2.45 16.80
N MET A 117 15.47 -2.91 17.36
CA MET A 117 15.32 -4.31 17.81
C MET A 117 15.49 -5.31 16.66
N THR A 118 14.97 -4.99 15.47
CA THR A 118 15.11 -5.86 14.29
C THR A 118 16.57 -5.94 13.85
N VAL A 119 17.25 -4.81 13.74
CA VAL A 119 18.65 -4.77 13.32
C VAL A 119 19.56 -5.38 14.38
N ASN A 120 19.31 -5.15 15.67
CA ASN A 120 20.10 -5.74 16.76
C ASN A 120 19.97 -7.26 16.80
N HIS A 121 18.78 -7.80 16.52
CA HIS A 121 18.55 -9.24 16.52
C HIS A 121 19.12 -9.93 15.28
N PHE A 122 18.90 -9.38 14.08
CA PHE A 122 19.28 -10.05 12.83
C PHE A 122 20.58 -9.56 12.19
N GLY A 123 21.13 -8.44 12.66
CA GLY A 123 22.31 -7.77 12.09
C GLY A 123 22.06 -7.00 10.77
N GLN A 124 20.85 -7.08 10.22
CA GLN A 124 20.49 -6.48 8.93
C GLN A 124 18.97 -6.22 8.84
N LEU A 125 18.58 -5.43 7.84
CA LEU A 125 17.19 -5.26 7.41
C LEU A 125 17.15 -5.23 5.89
N ASP A 126 16.41 -6.15 5.26
CA ASP A 126 16.31 -6.21 3.81
C ASP A 126 15.00 -5.62 3.30
N HIS A 127 13.87 -5.99 3.90
CA HIS A 127 12.56 -5.49 3.48
C HIS A 127 11.84 -4.81 4.64
N LEU A 128 11.32 -3.60 4.38
CA LEU A 128 10.35 -2.93 5.25
C LEU A 128 8.97 -2.96 4.60
N VAL A 129 8.01 -3.62 5.24
CA VAL A 129 6.61 -3.66 4.82
C VAL A 129 5.79 -2.72 5.72
N ASN A 130 5.49 -1.55 5.19
CA ASN A 130 4.59 -0.58 5.79
C ASN A 130 3.13 -0.94 5.48
N ASN A 131 2.58 -1.84 6.31
CA ASN A 131 1.22 -2.35 6.15
C ASN A 131 0.24 -1.84 7.22
N ALA A 132 0.72 -1.43 8.40
CA ALA A 132 -0.16 -0.92 9.45
C ALA A 132 -1.09 0.19 8.94
N GLY A 133 -2.38 0.05 9.23
CA GLY A 133 -3.37 1.01 8.79
C GLY A 133 -4.73 0.84 9.46
N VAL A 134 -5.50 1.90 9.46
CA VAL A 134 -6.89 1.96 9.89
C VAL A 134 -7.72 2.71 8.85
N ALA A 135 -9.00 2.38 8.79
CA ALA A 135 -9.97 3.07 7.95
C ALA A 135 -11.20 3.42 8.78
N HIS A 136 -11.86 4.52 8.41
CA HIS A 136 -13.11 4.98 9.02
C HIS A 136 -14.12 5.28 7.91
N GLY A 137 -15.25 4.58 7.94
CA GLY A 137 -16.26 4.60 6.88
C GLY A 137 -17.45 5.48 7.22
N THR A 138 -17.29 6.78 7.11
CA THR A 138 -18.35 7.77 7.41
C THR A 138 -18.33 8.87 6.38
N PHE A 139 -19.51 9.33 5.93
CA PHE A 139 -19.54 10.52 5.08
C PHE A 139 -19.06 11.72 5.89
N PHE A 140 -18.27 12.59 5.27
CA PHE A 140 -17.68 13.73 5.97
C PHE A 140 -18.73 14.62 6.67
N LYS A 141 -19.89 14.83 6.04
CA LYS A 141 -21.03 15.56 6.62
C LYS A 141 -21.69 14.88 7.83
N GLU A 142 -21.44 13.59 8.04
CA GLU A 142 -21.98 12.78 9.15
C GLU A 142 -20.99 12.67 10.32
N THR A 143 -19.76 13.15 10.14
CA THR A 143 -18.73 13.16 11.18
C THR A 143 -19.12 14.14 12.28
N ARG A 144 -19.38 13.62 13.49
CA ARG A 144 -19.73 14.44 14.66
C ARG A 144 -18.52 15.11 15.30
N ASN A 145 -17.40 14.39 15.39
CA ASN A 145 -16.16 14.88 15.96
C ASN A 145 -15.00 14.66 14.99
N ILE A 146 -14.38 15.74 14.52
CA ILE A 146 -13.27 15.67 13.55
C ILE A 146 -12.02 15.05 14.15
N SER A 147 -11.81 15.19 15.46
CA SER A 147 -10.64 14.65 16.17
C SER A 147 -10.58 13.13 16.12
N ASP A 148 -11.72 12.46 15.96
CA ASP A 148 -11.79 10.99 15.82
C ASP A 148 -11.10 10.49 14.53
N LEU A 149 -10.87 11.38 13.57
CA LEU A 149 -10.23 11.06 12.29
C LEU A 149 -8.71 11.30 12.29
N VAL A 150 -8.16 12.03 13.27
CA VAL A 150 -6.71 12.30 13.39
C VAL A 150 -5.87 11.02 13.40
N PRO A 151 -6.24 9.96 14.15
CA PRO A 151 -5.47 8.71 14.16
C PRO A 151 -5.31 8.04 12.79
N ILE A 152 -6.18 8.33 11.82
CA ILE A 152 -6.07 7.78 10.46
C ILE A 152 -4.81 8.30 9.78
N MET A 153 -4.53 9.60 9.90
CA MET A 153 -3.30 10.19 9.36
C MET A 153 -2.08 9.74 10.17
N ASP A 154 -2.18 9.72 11.50
CA ASP A 154 -1.07 9.34 12.37
C ASP A 154 -0.63 7.89 12.12
N ILE A 155 -1.58 6.97 11.95
CA ILE A 155 -1.27 5.56 11.73
C ILE A 155 -0.90 5.30 10.27
N ASN A 156 -1.74 5.71 9.32
CA ASN A 156 -1.54 5.35 7.91
C ASN A 156 -0.34 6.10 7.33
N PHE A 157 -0.26 7.42 7.52
CA PHE A 157 0.80 8.22 6.91
C PHE A 157 2.04 8.26 7.82
N TRP A 158 1.94 8.91 8.98
CA TRP A 158 3.09 9.12 9.86
C TRP A 158 3.71 7.81 10.35
N GLY A 159 2.90 6.79 10.65
CA GLY A 159 3.42 5.49 11.03
C GLY A 159 4.28 4.83 9.96
N SER A 160 3.98 5.06 8.67
CA SER A 160 4.85 4.62 7.58
C SER A 160 6.10 5.50 7.41
N VAL A 161 5.97 6.81 7.62
CA VAL A 161 7.09 7.77 7.57
C VAL A 161 8.14 7.45 8.63
N TYR A 162 7.74 7.27 9.88
CA TYR A 162 8.67 7.04 10.98
C TYR A 162 9.45 5.74 10.81
N GLY A 163 8.75 4.63 10.51
CA GLY A 163 9.39 3.35 10.24
C GLY A 163 10.38 3.43 9.07
N THR A 164 9.99 4.10 7.98
CA THR A 164 10.88 4.33 6.84
C THR A 164 12.10 5.17 7.22
N HIS A 165 11.92 6.29 7.92
CA HIS A 165 13.00 7.18 8.31
C HIS A 165 14.13 6.44 9.04
N PHE A 166 13.80 5.62 10.04
CA PHE A 166 14.80 4.85 10.78
C PHE A 166 15.35 3.64 10.01
N ALA A 167 14.59 3.08 9.07
CA ALA A 167 15.03 1.92 8.29
C ALA A 167 15.97 2.27 7.12
N VAL A 168 15.92 3.50 6.59
CA VAL A 168 16.66 3.92 5.38
C VAL A 168 18.15 3.56 5.44
N PRO A 169 18.93 3.86 6.50
CA PRO A 169 20.36 3.53 6.52
C PRO A 169 20.65 2.04 6.31
N TYR A 170 19.81 1.18 6.88
CA TYR A 170 19.98 -0.27 6.81
C TYR A 170 19.53 -0.82 5.45
N LEU A 171 18.43 -0.30 4.92
CA LEU A 171 17.91 -0.67 3.60
C LEU A 171 18.87 -0.25 2.47
N ARG A 172 19.51 0.92 2.60
CA ARG A 172 20.58 1.34 1.66
C ARG A 172 21.74 0.35 1.66
N LYS A 173 22.19 -0.05 2.87
CA LYS A 173 23.32 -0.99 3.03
C LYS A 173 23.01 -2.37 2.43
N SER A 174 21.78 -2.87 2.60
CA SER A 174 21.34 -4.17 2.09
C SER A 174 20.88 -4.14 0.63
N LYS A 175 20.80 -2.96 -0.01
CA LYS A 175 20.07 -2.74 -1.28
C LYS A 175 18.64 -3.30 -1.20
N GLY A 176 18.01 -3.04 -0.06
CA GLY A 176 16.74 -3.58 0.35
C GLY A 176 15.55 -2.94 -0.36
N LYS A 177 14.36 -3.27 0.15
CA LYS A 177 13.08 -2.83 -0.42
C LYS A 177 12.14 -2.25 0.62
N ILE A 178 11.36 -1.26 0.20
CA ILE A 178 10.20 -0.76 0.94
C ILE A 178 8.94 -1.17 0.17
N ILE A 179 8.03 -1.81 0.89
CA ILE A 179 6.72 -2.20 0.39
C ILE A 179 5.72 -1.37 1.16
N VAL A 180 4.99 -0.48 0.50
CA VAL A 180 3.95 0.34 1.12
C VAL A 180 2.57 -0.16 0.71
N ILE A 181 1.77 -0.56 1.69
CA ILE A 181 0.37 -0.93 1.47
C ILE A 181 -0.49 0.33 1.57
N SER A 182 -0.69 1.00 0.43
CA SER A 182 -1.60 2.11 0.30
C SER A 182 -3.04 1.58 0.06
N SER A 183 -3.75 2.08 -0.94
CA SER A 183 -5.06 1.59 -1.38
C SER A 183 -5.43 2.19 -2.73
N ALA A 184 -6.28 1.49 -3.50
CA ALA A 184 -6.95 2.08 -4.65
C ALA A 184 -7.77 3.33 -4.27
N ALA A 185 -8.24 3.41 -3.03
CA ALA A 185 -8.91 4.60 -2.50
C ALA A 185 -8.02 5.85 -2.46
N GLY A 186 -6.69 5.70 -2.51
CA GLY A 186 -5.73 6.81 -2.57
C GLY A 186 -5.68 7.51 -3.93
N TRP A 187 -6.31 6.96 -4.97
CA TRP A 187 -6.43 7.60 -6.28
C TRP A 187 -7.84 7.54 -6.89
N LEU A 188 -8.76 6.74 -6.31
CA LEU A 188 -10.19 6.73 -6.67
C LEU A 188 -11.06 7.66 -5.82
N TYR A 189 -10.64 7.98 -4.60
CA TYR A 189 -11.35 8.88 -3.68
C TYR A 189 -12.84 8.57 -3.47
N PRO A 190 -13.24 7.33 -3.12
CA PRO A 190 -14.64 6.97 -2.97
C PRO A 190 -15.32 7.74 -1.82
N PRO A 191 -16.60 8.16 -2.00
CA PRO A 191 -17.39 8.77 -0.92
C PRO A 191 -17.44 7.87 0.33
N GLY A 192 -17.31 8.48 1.51
CA GLY A 192 -17.33 7.77 2.80
C GLY A 192 -15.95 7.30 3.28
N ALA A 193 -14.90 7.49 2.46
CA ALA A 193 -13.53 7.19 2.83
C ALA A 193 -12.64 8.45 2.84
N THR A 194 -13.19 9.64 3.06
CA THR A 194 -12.50 10.93 2.84
C THR A 194 -11.10 11.05 3.45
N ILE A 195 -10.97 10.98 4.78
CA ILE A 195 -9.66 11.11 5.46
C ILE A 195 -8.79 9.87 5.21
N TYR A 196 -9.40 8.69 5.06
CA TYR A 196 -8.67 7.48 4.68
C TYR A 196 -8.00 7.63 3.31
N SER A 197 -8.76 8.02 2.29
CA SER A 197 -8.27 8.31 0.93
C SER A 197 -7.19 9.38 0.94
N ALA A 198 -7.35 10.47 1.72
CA ALA A 198 -6.31 11.49 1.87
C ALA A 198 -5.01 10.89 2.43
N SER A 199 -5.10 10.07 3.49
CA SER A 199 -3.91 9.42 4.06
C SER A 199 -3.21 8.48 3.07
N LYS A 200 -3.98 7.73 2.28
CA LYS A 200 -3.47 6.78 1.28
C LYS A 200 -2.87 7.48 0.07
N ALA A 201 -3.44 8.60 -0.35
CA ALA A 201 -2.86 9.49 -1.37
C ALA A 201 -1.54 10.12 -0.89
N ALA A 202 -1.48 10.58 0.36
CA ALA A 202 -0.27 11.14 0.94
C ALA A 202 0.86 10.11 1.01
N GLN A 203 0.55 8.86 1.38
CA GLN A 203 1.51 7.75 1.30
C GLN A 203 2.05 7.57 -0.12
N ILE A 204 1.18 7.53 -1.14
CA ILE A 204 1.62 7.39 -2.54
C ILE A 204 2.60 8.51 -2.90
N GLY A 205 2.22 9.77 -2.67
CA GLY A 205 3.08 10.92 -2.97
C GLY A 205 4.46 10.85 -2.31
N LEU A 206 4.49 10.50 -1.02
CA LEU A 206 5.75 10.33 -0.28
C LEU A 206 6.66 9.28 -0.92
N TYR A 207 6.13 8.09 -1.19
CA TYR A 207 6.94 6.97 -1.70
C TYR A 207 7.33 7.11 -3.17
N GLU A 208 6.58 7.90 -3.95
CA GLU A 208 7.01 8.31 -5.30
C GLU A 208 8.25 9.21 -5.21
N SER A 209 8.25 10.22 -4.34
CA SER A 209 9.42 11.09 -4.12
C SER A 209 10.62 10.30 -3.58
N LEU A 210 10.41 9.46 -2.55
CA LEU A 210 11.49 8.66 -1.97
C LEU A 210 12.14 7.70 -2.98
N ARG A 211 11.39 7.20 -3.96
CA ARG A 211 11.96 6.32 -5.00
C ARG A 211 13.02 7.06 -5.84
N ILE A 212 12.85 8.37 -6.03
CA ILE A 212 13.79 9.23 -6.75
C ILE A 212 14.95 9.65 -5.84
N GLU A 213 14.66 9.97 -4.58
CA GLU A 213 15.66 10.41 -3.60
C GLU A 213 16.59 9.28 -3.12
N CYS A 214 16.11 8.03 -3.12
CA CYS A 214 16.82 6.83 -2.64
C CYS A 214 16.80 5.70 -3.70
N PRO A 215 17.46 5.87 -4.87
CA PRO A 215 17.39 4.91 -5.98
C PRO A 215 18.02 3.53 -5.66
N GLU A 216 18.83 3.42 -4.60
CA GLU A 216 19.40 2.17 -4.13
C GLU A 216 18.40 1.30 -3.35
N ILE A 217 17.25 1.86 -2.93
CA ILE A 217 16.17 1.14 -2.26
C ILE A 217 15.06 0.88 -3.28
N GLY A 218 14.69 -0.39 -3.49
CA GLY A 218 13.53 -0.72 -4.32
C GLY A 218 12.23 -0.35 -3.61
N ILE A 219 11.33 0.41 -4.25
CA ILE A 219 10.05 0.80 -3.64
C ILE A 219 8.88 0.29 -4.45
N THR A 220 8.11 -0.63 -3.86
CA THR A 220 6.84 -1.14 -4.41
C THR A 220 5.66 -0.46 -3.70
N ILE A 221 4.87 0.31 -4.46
CA ILE A 221 3.63 0.91 -3.98
C ILE A 221 2.48 -0.02 -4.32
N VAL A 222 1.89 -0.61 -3.29
CA VAL A 222 0.74 -1.50 -3.42
C VAL A 222 -0.54 -0.71 -3.18
N THR A 223 -1.53 -0.88 -4.05
CA THR A 223 -2.83 -0.22 -3.98
C THR A 223 -3.95 -1.26 -3.98
N PRO A 224 -4.18 -1.95 -2.84
CA PRO A 224 -5.26 -2.92 -2.77
C PRO A 224 -6.62 -2.23 -2.93
N GLY A 225 -7.51 -2.93 -3.62
CA GLY A 225 -8.92 -2.63 -3.76
C GLY A 225 -9.73 -3.24 -2.62
N PHE A 226 -10.74 -4.01 -2.97
CA PHE A 226 -11.59 -4.73 -2.01
C PHE A 226 -10.97 -6.07 -1.64
N VAL A 227 -10.18 -6.10 -0.57
CA VAL A 227 -9.56 -7.32 -0.03
C VAL A 227 -10.27 -7.69 1.28
N GLU A 228 -10.53 -8.98 1.51
CA GLU A 228 -11.14 -9.44 2.76
C GLU A 228 -10.24 -9.10 3.95
N SER A 229 -10.77 -8.41 4.95
CA SER A 229 -10.06 -8.09 6.19
C SER A 229 -11.03 -7.59 7.26
N GLU A 230 -10.59 -7.57 8.53
CA GLU A 230 -11.34 -6.91 9.61
C GLU A 230 -11.63 -5.43 9.27
N MET A 231 -10.76 -4.78 8.49
CA MET A 231 -10.94 -3.39 8.05
C MET A 231 -12.08 -3.26 7.04
N THR A 232 -12.13 -4.14 6.04
CA THR A 232 -13.18 -4.12 5.02
C THR A 232 -14.49 -4.70 5.50
N GLN A 233 -14.54 -5.47 6.60
CA GLN A 233 -15.82 -5.85 7.24
C GLN A 233 -16.53 -4.67 7.91
N ARG A 234 -15.79 -3.67 8.39
CA ARG A 234 -16.34 -2.44 8.97
C ARG A 234 -16.87 -1.47 7.91
N PHE A 235 -16.40 -1.61 6.68
CA PHE A 235 -16.99 -0.97 5.52
C PHE A 235 -18.03 -1.91 4.94
N ARG A 236 -19.26 -1.45 4.70
CA ARG A 236 -20.20 -2.21 3.86
C ARG A 236 -20.07 -1.67 2.44
N PRO A 237 -19.13 -2.13 1.58
CA PRO A 237 -19.26 -1.84 0.17
C PRO A 237 -20.58 -2.47 -0.31
N ALA A 238 -21.15 -1.90 -1.37
CA ALA A 238 -22.36 -2.41 -1.98
C ALA A 238 -22.28 -3.95 -2.10
N LYS A 239 -23.36 -4.65 -1.70
CA LYS A 239 -23.56 -6.12 -1.59
C LYS A 239 -23.12 -6.97 -2.81
N TYR A 240 -22.54 -6.36 -3.83
CA TYR A 240 -22.31 -6.86 -5.18
C TYR A 240 -20.83 -6.85 -5.61
N LEU A 241 -19.92 -6.23 -4.86
CA LEU A 241 -18.48 -6.32 -5.12
C LEU A 241 -17.88 -7.46 -4.27
N LYS A 242 -17.42 -8.52 -4.94
CA LYS A 242 -16.77 -9.65 -4.26
C LYS A 242 -15.38 -9.21 -3.79
N ASN A 243 -15.10 -9.39 -2.51
CA ASN A 243 -13.78 -9.15 -1.98
C ASN A 243 -12.83 -10.25 -2.48
N GLU A 244 -11.58 -9.86 -2.76
CA GLU A 244 -10.51 -10.80 -3.05
C GLU A 244 -10.02 -11.45 -1.75
N PRO A 245 -9.72 -12.76 -1.77
CA PRO A 245 -9.09 -13.43 -0.63
C PRO A 245 -7.78 -12.76 -0.21
N THR A 246 -7.57 -12.64 1.10
CA THR A 246 -6.40 -11.96 1.66
C THR A 246 -5.08 -12.65 1.34
N ASP A 247 -5.11 -13.99 1.23
CA ASP A 247 -3.97 -14.82 0.89
C ASP A 247 -3.53 -14.64 -0.57
N ASP A 248 -4.47 -14.58 -1.51
CA ASP A 248 -4.20 -14.29 -2.91
C ASP A 248 -3.56 -12.90 -3.06
N CYS A 249 -4.12 -11.89 -2.39
CA CYS A 249 -3.56 -10.54 -2.38
C CYS A 249 -2.14 -10.52 -1.80
N ALA A 250 -1.91 -11.18 -0.65
CA ALA A 250 -0.58 -11.27 -0.03
C ALA A 250 0.43 -11.97 -0.93
N LYS A 251 0.03 -13.05 -1.62
CA LYS A 251 0.87 -13.76 -2.59
C LYS A 251 1.27 -12.85 -3.75
N ALA A 252 0.32 -12.14 -4.34
CA ALA A 252 0.58 -11.19 -5.43
C ALA A 252 1.54 -10.07 -4.99
N ILE A 253 1.39 -9.55 -3.77
CA ILE A 253 2.30 -8.56 -3.18
C ILE A 253 3.73 -9.10 -3.10
N VAL A 254 3.94 -10.26 -2.47
CA VAL A 254 5.29 -10.82 -2.31
C VAL A 254 5.91 -11.15 -3.67
N GLU A 255 5.16 -11.70 -4.61
CA GLU A 255 5.64 -11.94 -5.98
C GLU A 255 6.05 -10.65 -6.69
N SER A 256 5.23 -9.61 -6.60
CA SER A 256 5.50 -8.30 -7.20
C SER A 256 6.73 -7.64 -6.60
N THR A 257 6.87 -7.71 -5.27
CA THR A 257 8.08 -7.27 -4.57
C THR A 257 9.32 -8.05 -5.02
N CYS A 258 9.25 -9.39 -5.13
CA CYS A 258 10.37 -10.21 -5.60
C CYS A 258 10.78 -9.85 -7.04
N ARG A 259 9.82 -9.54 -7.93
CA ARG A 259 10.10 -9.07 -9.31
C ARG A 259 10.68 -7.65 -9.36
N GLY A 260 10.57 -6.88 -8.28
CA GLY A 260 10.99 -5.47 -8.26
C GLY A 260 10.01 -4.56 -9.01
N ASP A 261 8.72 -4.88 -8.99
CA ASP A 261 7.69 -4.02 -9.57
C ASP A 261 7.58 -2.72 -8.76
N MET A 262 7.41 -1.59 -9.46
CA MET A 262 7.19 -0.30 -8.81
C MET A 262 5.77 -0.16 -8.25
N TYR A 263 4.80 -0.83 -8.89
CA TYR A 263 3.39 -0.71 -8.54
C TYR A 263 2.69 -2.06 -8.62
N LEU A 264 1.78 -2.26 -7.68
CA LEU A 264 0.82 -3.34 -7.71
C LEU A 264 -0.57 -2.79 -7.36
N THR A 265 -1.59 -3.21 -8.11
CA THR A 265 -3.00 -2.95 -7.78
C THR A 265 -3.69 -4.29 -7.80
N GLU A 266 -4.24 -4.71 -6.66
CA GLU A 266 -4.99 -5.97 -6.56
C GLU A 266 -6.37 -5.73 -5.96
N PRO A 267 -7.45 -6.17 -6.62
CA PRO A 267 -7.44 -6.93 -7.87
C PRO A 267 -7.11 -6.06 -9.10
N PHE A 268 -6.37 -6.61 -10.06
CA PHE A 268 -5.88 -5.88 -11.24
C PHE A 268 -6.96 -5.12 -12.05
N TRP A 269 -8.20 -5.61 -12.10
CA TRP A 269 -9.30 -4.98 -12.85
C TRP A 269 -9.65 -3.57 -12.36
N MET A 270 -9.24 -3.19 -11.15
CA MET A 270 -9.46 -1.84 -10.65
C MET A 270 -8.51 -0.83 -11.28
N ARG A 271 -7.33 -1.25 -11.76
CA ARG A 271 -6.28 -0.36 -12.27
C ARG A 271 -6.75 0.53 -13.43
N PRO A 272 -7.52 0.05 -14.44
CA PRO A 272 -8.08 0.91 -15.48
C PRO A 272 -9.00 2.04 -14.97
N LEU A 273 -9.61 1.90 -13.78
CA LEU A 273 -10.47 2.96 -13.21
C LEU A 273 -9.69 4.24 -12.90
N PHE A 274 -8.37 4.15 -12.71
CA PHE A 274 -7.51 5.33 -12.59
C PHE A 274 -7.60 6.20 -13.85
N LEU A 275 -7.57 5.57 -15.03
CA LEU A 275 -7.69 6.28 -16.31
C LEU A 275 -9.07 6.90 -16.46
N VAL A 276 -10.13 6.22 -16.02
CA VAL A 276 -11.49 6.79 -16.03
C VAL A 276 -11.55 8.04 -15.14
N LYS A 277 -10.97 8.00 -13.93
CA LYS A 277 -10.93 9.17 -13.04
C LYS A 277 -10.16 10.34 -13.64
N VAL A 278 -9.06 10.08 -14.34
CA VAL A 278 -8.20 11.11 -14.94
C VAL A 278 -8.81 11.69 -16.22
N LEU A 279 -9.37 10.85 -17.09
CA LEU A 279 -9.87 11.26 -18.41
C LEU A 279 -11.32 11.73 -18.39
N CYS A 280 -12.14 11.21 -17.48
CA CYS A 280 -13.57 11.50 -17.38
C CYS A 280 -14.00 11.69 -15.92
N PRO A 281 -13.46 12.72 -15.21
CA PRO A 281 -13.72 12.92 -13.79
C PRO A 281 -15.21 13.13 -13.48
N GLU A 282 -15.98 13.79 -14.36
CA GLU A 282 -17.42 14.01 -14.20
C GLU A 282 -18.20 12.69 -14.25
N LEU A 283 -17.82 11.78 -15.16
CA LEU A 283 -18.42 10.46 -15.26
C LEU A 283 -18.15 9.63 -14.01
N TRP A 284 -16.92 9.70 -13.50
CA TRP A 284 -16.54 9.04 -12.26
C TRP A 284 -17.34 9.58 -11.07
N ASP A 285 -17.39 10.90 -10.91
CA ASP A 285 -18.09 11.54 -9.80
C ASP A 285 -19.61 11.24 -9.84
N TRP A 286 -20.21 11.27 -11.04
CA TRP A 286 -21.61 10.85 -11.25
C TRP A 286 -21.85 9.39 -10.86
N THR A 287 -20.94 8.49 -11.25
CA THR A 287 -21.01 7.06 -10.93
C THR A 287 -20.91 6.82 -9.43
N CYS A 288 -19.96 7.47 -8.75
CA CYS A 288 -19.81 7.41 -7.30
C CYS A 288 -21.05 7.96 -6.57
N TYR A 289 -21.61 9.08 -7.04
CA TYR A 289 -22.82 9.65 -6.48
C TYR A 289 -23.98 8.66 -6.55
N TRP A 290 -24.23 8.07 -7.72
CA TRP A 290 -25.35 7.14 -7.90
C TRP A 290 -25.17 5.82 -7.14
N LEU A 291 -23.99 5.22 -7.20
CA LEU A 291 -23.74 3.91 -6.59
C LEU A 291 -23.66 3.96 -5.07
N ILE A 292 -23.16 5.05 -4.49
CA ILE A 292 -22.83 5.13 -3.06
C ILE A 292 -23.74 6.13 -2.35
N VAL A 293 -23.82 7.38 -2.82
CA VAL A 293 -24.53 8.45 -2.10
C VAL A 293 -26.05 8.33 -2.26
N HIS A 294 -26.53 8.15 -3.49
CA HIS A 294 -27.97 8.07 -3.78
C HIS A 294 -28.60 6.81 -3.18
N ARG A 295 -27.97 5.65 -3.37
CA ARG A 295 -28.47 4.38 -2.82
C ARG A 295 -28.54 4.39 -1.30
N ARG A 296 -27.57 5.00 -0.59
CA ARG A 296 -27.62 5.10 0.87
C ARG A 296 -28.78 5.98 1.35
N ARG A 297 -29.02 7.12 0.70
CA ARG A 297 -30.22 7.95 0.98
C ARG A 297 -31.53 7.19 0.77
N ALA A 298 -31.60 6.31 -0.24
CA ALA A 298 -32.78 5.50 -0.48
C ALA A 298 -33.00 4.44 0.62
N LEU A 299 -31.93 3.89 1.19
CA LEU A 299 -32.00 2.96 2.32
C LEU A 299 -32.39 3.67 3.62
N ASP A 300 -31.81 4.85 3.90
CA ASP A 300 -32.11 5.63 5.10
C ASP A 300 -33.54 6.21 5.12
N LYS A 301 -34.18 6.36 3.95
CA LYS A 301 -35.59 6.78 3.84
C LYS A 301 -36.60 5.63 4.03
N ASN A 302 -36.14 4.39 3.90
CA ASN A 302 -36.97 3.18 3.99
C ASN A 302 -36.73 2.39 5.30
N ALA A 303 -35.97 2.97 6.23
CA ALA A 303 -35.63 2.44 7.56
C ALA A 303 -36.22 3.34 8.64
#